data_AF-R6JMU4-F1
#
_entry.id   AF-R6JMU4-F1
#
_cell.length_a   1.000
_cell.length_b   1.000
_cell.length_c   1.000
_cell.angle_alpha   90.00
_cell.angle_beta   90.00
_cell.angle_gamma   90.00
#
_symmetry.space_group_name_H-M   'P 1'
#
loop_
_entity.id
_entity.type
_entity.pdbx_description
1 polymer ?
#
loop_
_entity_poly.entity_id
_entity_poly.type
_entity_poly.pdbx_seq_one_letter_code
_entity_poly.pdbx_strand_id
1 'polypeptide(L)'
;MMTAKTKLILKNCTRLVSFILILLLLLYGVSFLLEPKNNDDAAGFVNPNASGYLSLEKDTLDVFIVGNSDAYSGFSPMEMWKNYGFTSYISGTGKQLIGESVRAVEECLKTQKPKVVILETDQLYTNSNSAQVIARDARKQILNQFSVLEYHDRWKQFDPKTAVKRKSYSARFASKGQFVSGAKVPYRGKEYIKKTKKRDQINPLFVRKLDELNALCKKNGAQLILVQVPSQTTWTYARHNAVNDYAKKNGIPFLDLDLKRKEIGFSWKTDSRDAGNHLNCYGAKKVSLYVGQYIKNHVQLEDKRQNAAYAGWNDDYTTYIKHLKEGGDVEKRKGPTAGQNNNPVPNDRPKKEQPHTGDPYNPSVQAVSKQ
;
A
#
# COMPACT_ATOMS: atom_id res chain seq x y z
N MET A 1 0.11 49.23 -35.09
CA MET A 1 -1.09 48.39 -35.34
C MET A 1 -0.65 46.93 -35.49
N MET A 2 -1.31 45.98 -34.82
CA MET A 2 -1.03 44.54 -35.02
C MET A 2 -1.48 44.07 -36.41
N THR A 3 -0.68 43.23 -37.07
CA THR A 3 -1.01 42.65 -38.38
C THR A 3 -2.23 41.73 -38.31
N ALA A 4 -2.93 41.51 -39.43
CA ALA A 4 -4.07 40.59 -39.50
C ALA A 4 -3.68 39.16 -39.07
N LYS A 5 -2.48 38.70 -39.45
CA LYS A 5 -1.91 37.43 -38.98
C LYS A 5 -1.73 37.41 -37.46
N THR A 6 -1.19 38.48 -36.88
CA THR A 6 -1.02 38.60 -35.42
C THR A 6 -2.36 38.58 -34.68
N LYS A 7 -3.39 39.27 -35.20
CA LYS A 7 -4.75 39.25 -34.62
C LYS A 7 -5.39 37.86 -34.67
N LEU A 8 -5.20 37.13 -35.78
CA LEU A 8 -5.71 35.76 -35.93
C LEU A 8 -5.01 34.79 -34.97
N ILE A 9 -3.69 34.88 -34.84
CA ILE A 9 -2.90 34.09 -33.88
C ILE A 9 -3.39 34.37 -32.45
N LEU A 10 -3.52 35.65 -32.07
CA LEU A 10 -3.99 36.03 -30.74
C LEU A 10 -5.38 35.46 -30.45
N LYS A 11 -6.32 35.57 -31.39
CA LYS A 11 -7.67 35.01 -31.27
C LYS A 11 -7.66 33.49 -31.07
N ASN A 12 -6.82 32.77 -31.80
CA ASN A 12 -6.69 31.33 -31.68
C ASN A 12 -6.04 30.93 -30.34
N CYS A 13 -5.01 31.66 -29.89
CA CYS A 13 -4.42 31.48 -28.57
C CYS A 13 -5.45 31.71 -27.45
N THR A 14 -6.24 32.79 -27.52
CA THR A 14 -7.32 33.04 -26.55
C THR A 14 -8.32 31.90 -26.52
N ARG A 15 -8.79 31.43 -27.69
CA ARG A 15 -9.72 30.28 -27.78
C ARG A 15 -9.15 29.01 -27.16
N LEU A 16 -7.88 28.71 -27.42
CA LEU A 16 -7.21 27.55 -26.84
C LEU A 16 -7.09 27.66 -25.32
N VAL A 17 -6.66 28.81 -24.81
CA VAL A 17 -6.54 29.05 -23.37
C VAL A 17 -7.90 28.97 -22.68
N SER A 18 -8.93 29.62 -23.24
CA SER A 18 -10.31 29.53 -22.72
C SER A 18 -10.81 28.09 -22.70
N PHE A 19 -10.58 27.32 -23.78
CA PHE A 19 -10.96 25.91 -23.83
C PHE A 19 -10.27 25.08 -22.75
N ILE A 20 -8.95 25.24 -22.58
CA ILE A 20 -8.18 24.53 -21.54
C ILE A 20 -8.70 24.90 -20.15
N LEU A 21 -8.93 26.18 -19.87
CA LEU A 21 -9.45 26.63 -18.57
C LEU A 21 -10.83 26.01 -18.27
N ILE A 22 -11.74 26.02 -19.24
CA ILE A 22 -13.07 25.40 -19.09
C ILE A 22 -12.93 23.89 -18.85
N LEU A 23 -12.07 23.21 -19.61
CA LEU A 23 -11.82 21.78 -19.44
C LEU A 23 -11.27 21.47 -18.03
N LEU A 24 -10.32 22.26 -17.53
CA LEU A 24 -9.75 22.08 -16.20
C LEU A 24 -10.81 22.31 -15.09
N LEU A 25 -11.66 23.32 -15.25
CA LEU A 25 -12.77 23.57 -14.32
C LEU A 25 -13.79 22.44 -14.32
N LEU A 26 -14.12 21.89 -15.50
CA LEU A 26 -15.00 20.73 -15.63
C LEU A 26 -14.37 19.49 -14.99
N LEU A 27 -13.10 19.21 -15.27
CA LEU A 27 -12.38 18.08 -14.66
C LEU A 27 -12.33 18.21 -13.14
N TYR A 28 -12.11 19.42 -12.61
CA TYR A 28 -12.11 19.67 -11.17
C TYR A 28 -13.50 19.48 -10.56
N GLY A 29 -14.55 20.04 -11.19
CA GLY A 29 -15.93 19.89 -10.73
C GLY A 29 -16.41 18.43 -10.74
N VAL A 30 -16.13 17.70 -11.82
CA VAL A 30 -16.46 16.27 -11.91
C VAL A 30 -15.61 15.45 -10.94
N SER A 31 -14.34 15.81 -10.72
CA SER A 31 -13.51 15.17 -9.70
C SER A 31 -14.12 15.32 -8.32
N PHE A 32 -14.58 16.53 -7.95
CA PHE A 32 -15.28 16.74 -6.68
C PHE A 32 -16.53 15.85 -6.57
N LEU A 33 -17.31 15.68 -7.64
CA LEU A 33 -18.52 14.86 -7.63
C LEU A 33 -18.23 13.35 -7.57
N LEU A 34 -17.23 12.88 -8.31
CA LEU A 34 -16.88 11.47 -8.42
C LEU A 34 -15.81 11.00 -7.45
N GLU A 35 -15.25 11.87 -6.60
CA GLU A 35 -14.35 11.43 -5.54
C GLU A 35 -15.12 10.78 -4.38
N PRO A 36 -14.70 9.60 -3.88
CA PRO A 36 -15.34 8.93 -2.74
C PRO A 36 -15.45 9.82 -1.51
N LYS A 37 -16.59 9.73 -0.82
CA LYS A 37 -16.84 10.48 0.42
C LYS A 37 -16.55 9.68 1.68
N ASN A 38 -16.32 8.38 1.54
CA ASN A 38 -15.86 7.47 2.59
C ASN A 38 -14.71 6.61 2.05
N ASN A 39 -14.02 5.89 2.93
CA ASN A 39 -12.83 5.07 2.64
C ASN A 39 -13.13 3.56 2.59
N ASP A 40 -14.34 3.17 2.20
CA ASP A 40 -14.76 1.76 2.05
C ASP A 40 -15.05 1.39 0.58
N ASP A 41 -15.22 0.09 0.34
CA ASP A 41 -15.58 -0.46 -0.97
C ASP A 41 -16.95 0.03 -1.46
N ALA A 42 -17.91 0.24 -0.55
CA ALA A 42 -19.26 0.70 -0.90
C ALA A 42 -19.24 2.13 -1.47
N ALA A 43 -18.32 2.96 -1.00
CA ALA A 43 -18.04 4.28 -1.56
C ALA A 43 -17.21 4.23 -2.84
N GLY A 44 -16.73 3.05 -3.26
CA GLY A 44 -15.83 2.88 -4.42
C GLY A 44 -14.41 3.38 -4.16
N PHE A 45 -13.94 3.34 -2.91
CA PHE A 45 -12.61 3.78 -2.56
C PHE A 45 -11.55 2.78 -3.06
N VAL A 46 -10.48 3.29 -3.66
CA VAL A 46 -9.38 2.45 -4.17
C VAL A 46 -8.47 2.06 -3.01
N ASN A 47 -8.22 0.76 -2.84
CA ASN A 47 -7.38 0.19 -1.76
C ASN A 47 -7.79 0.65 -0.36
N PRO A 48 -9.03 0.37 0.09
CA PRO A 48 -9.55 0.90 1.34
C PRO A 48 -8.76 0.40 2.56
N ASN A 49 -8.33 -0.87 2.58
CA ASN A 49 -7.50 -1.41 3.66
C ASN A 49 -6.14 -0.69 3.78
N ALA A 50 -5.50 -0.31 2.67
CA ALA A 50 -4.25 0.46 2.68
C ALA A 50 -4.43 1.93 3.14
N SER A 51 -5.69 2.41 3.16
CA SER A 51 -6.05 3.81 3.45
C SER A 51 -6.92 3.94 4.69
N GLY A 52 -7.13 2.87 5.46
CA GLY A 52 -7.95 2.89 6.67
C GLY A 52 -7.41 3.80 7.78
N TYR A 53 -6.10 4.14 7.74
CA TYR A 53 -5.50 5.11 8.65
C TYR A 53 -6.15 6.51 8.56
N LEU A 54 -6.80 6.84 7.45
CA LEU A 54 -7.53 8.10 7.25
C LEU A 54 -8.75 8.25 8.18
N SER A 55 -9.24 7.14 8.76
CA SER A 55 -10.35 7.12 9.71
C SER A 55 -9.91 7.12 11.18
N LEU A 56 -8.61 7.10 11.45
CA LEU A 56 -8.08 7.13 12.81
C LEU A 56 -8.24 8.53 13.40
N GLU A 57 -8.50 8.57 14.71
CA GLU A 57 -8.48 9.80 15.49
C GLU A 57 -7.13 10.50 15.34
N LYS A 58 -7.16 11.83 15.33
CA LYS A 58 -5.98 12.67 15.13
C LYS A 58 -4.88 12.36 16.15
N ASP A 59 -3.64 12.30 15.68
CA ASP A 59 -2.44 12.09 16.51
C ASP A 59 -2.50 10.82 17.40
N THR A 60 -3.14 9.73 16.92
CA THR A 60 -3.22 8.44 17.64
C THR A 60 -2.30 7.34 17.09
N LEU A 61 -1.66 7.56 15.94
CA LEU A 61 -0.79 6.59 15.29
C LEU A 61 0.70 6.78 15.65
N ASP A 62 1.35 5.78 16.26
CA ASP A 62 2.77 5.83 16.64
C ASP A 62 3.71 5.39 15.51
N VAL A 63 3.33 4.35 14.77
CA VAL A 63 4.18 3.73 13.73
C VAL A 63 3.42 3.62 12.41
N PHE A 64 3.98 4.16 11.33
CA PHE A 64 3.40 4.05 10.00
C PHE A 64 4.30 3.23 9.07
N ILE A 65 3.74 2.19 8.47
CA ILE A 65 4.47 1.22 7.66
C ILE A 65 4.05 1.41 6.21
N VAL A 66 5.01 1.62 5.30
CA VAL A 66 4.75 1.83 3.87
C VAL A 66 5.55 0.86 3.01
N GLY A 67 4.91 0.34 1.96
CA GLY A 67 5.59 -0.47 0.96
C GLY A 67 4.68 -1.24 0.03
N ASN A 68 5.25 -2.20 -0.67
CA ASN A 68 4.54 -3.00 -1.66
C ASN A 68 3.72 -4.13 -0.97
N SER A 69 3.47 -5.21 -1.70
CA SER A 69 2.79 -6.39 -1.17
C SER A 69 3.53 -7.11 -0.06
N ASP A 70 4.86 -6.98 -0.01
CA ASP A 70 5.67 -7.54 1.06
C ASP A 70 5.41 -6.82 2.38
N ALA A 71 5.06 -5.52 2.35
CA ALA A 71 4.70 -4.77 3.55
C ALA A 71 3.35 -5.25 4.13
N TYR A 72 2.28 -5.29 3.33
CA TYR A 72 0.97 -5.70 3.84
C TYR A 72 0.92 -7.18 4.22
N SER A 73 1.79 -8.01 3.65
CA SER A 73 1.88 -9.44 3.98
C SER A 73 2.86 -9.74 5.09
N GLY A 74 3.93 -8.94 5.23
CA GLY A 74 5.05 -9.21 6.13
C GLY A 74 4.92 -8.59 7.52
N PHE A 75 3.99 -7.65 7.73
CA PHE A 75 3.75 -7.04 9.04
C PHE A 75 2.35 -7.36 9.59
N SER A 76 2.23 -7.32 10.91
CA SER A 76 0.99 -7.49 11.66
C SER A 76 0.92 -6.44 12.78
N PRO A 77 0.18 -5.34 12.55
CA PRO A 77 0.00 -4.30 13.56
C PRO A 77 -0.68 -4.81 14.83
N MET A 78 -1.59 -5.78 14.69
CA MET A 78 -2.28 -6.38 15.82
C MET A 78 -1.36 -7.23 16.70
N GLU A 79 -0.34 -7.89 16.13
CA GLU A 79 0.71 -8.52 16.94
C GLU A 79 1.63 -7.47 17.58
N MET A 80 1.90 -6.33 16.93
CA MET A 80 2.65 -5.24 17.57
C MET A 80 1.89 -4.63 18.76
N TRP A 81 0.61 -4.33 18.56
CA TRP A 81 -0.30 -3.85 19.61
C TRP A 81 -0.31 -4.80 20.80
N LYS A 82 -0.61 -6.09 20.54
CA LYS A 82 -0.71 -7.11 21.58
C LYS A 82 0.56 -7.23 22.42
N ASN A 83 1.74 -7.16 21.82
CA ASN A 83 3.00 -7.49 22.51
C ASN A 83 3.76 -6.26 23.02
N TYR A 84 3.54 -5.08 22.43
CA TYR A 84 4.32 -3.87 22.73
C TYR A 84 3.46 -2.64 23.06
N GLY A 85 2.16 -2.66 22.78
CA GLY A 85 1.20 -1.65 23.22
C GLY A 85 1.21 -0.32 22.47
N PHE A 86 2.05 -0.16 21.44
CA PHE A 86 2.01 0.99 20.55
C PHE A 86 1.11 0.74 19.34
N THR A 87 0.57 1.80 18.75
CA THR A 87 -0.30 1.72 17.57
C THR A 87 0.51 1.68 16.27
N SER A 88 0.04 0.89 15.30
CA SER A 88 0.68 0.84 13.98
C SER A 88 -0.31 0.60 12.85
N TYR A 89 0.02 1.06 11.64
CA TYR A 89 -0.81 0.87 10.46
C TYR A 89 0.05 0.66 9.22
N ILE A 90 -0.39 -0.24 8.34
CA ILE A 90 0.28 -0.51 7.05
C ILE A 90 -0.48 0.19 5.92
N SER A 91 0.19 1.11 5.22
CA SER A 91 -0.26 1.64 3.94
C SER A 91 0.56 1.02 2.83
N GLY A 92 0.15 -0.18 2.40
CA GLY A 92 0.82 -0.93 1.35
C GLY A 92 -0.13 -1.41 0.26
N THR A 93 0.36 -1.42 -0.97
CA THR A 93 -0.38 -1.83 -2.18
C THR A 93 0.47 -2.71 -3.09
N GLY A 94 -0.16 -3.44 -4.01
CA GLY A 94 0.58 -4.31 -4.94
C GLY A 94 1.53 -3.52 -5.84
N LYS A 95 2.82 -3.89 -5.87
CA LYS A 95 3.87 -3.24 -6.68
C LYS A 95 3.94 -1.71 -6.47
N GLN A 96 3.72 -1.28 -5.23
CA GLN A 96 3.85 0.12 -4.81
C GLN A 96 5.26 0.63 -5.12
N LEU A 97 5.35 1.80 -5.75
CA LEU A 97 6.62 2.50 -5.94
C LEU A 97 6.95 3.36 -4.72
N ILE A 98 8.23 3.61 -4.47
CA ILE A 98 8.67 4.47 -3.35
C ILE A 98 8.08 5.89 -3.41
N GLY A 99 7.86 6.45 -4.61
CA GLY A 99 7.21 7.74 -4.75
C GLY A 99 5.77 7.77 -4.21
N GLU A 100 5.09 6.62 -4.19
CA GLU A 100 3.77 6.47 -3.58
C GLU A 100 3.86 6.32 -2.07
N SER A 101 4.87 5.60 -1.57
CA SER A 101 5.15 5.50 -0.14
C SER A 101 5.46 6.87 0.47
N VAL A 102 6.22 7.72 -0.24
CA VAL A 102 6.43 9.13 0.18
C VAL A 102 5.10 9.87 0.29
N ARG A 103 4.24 9.81 -0.74
CA ARG A 103 2.92 10.46 -0.72
C ARG A 103 2.02 9.93 0.40
N ALA A 104 2.05 8.63 0.67
CA ALA A 104 1.29 8.04 1.78
C ALA A 104 1.77 8.59 3.13
N VAL A 105 3.08 8.78 3.31
CA VAL A 105 3.64 9.42 4.52
C VAL A 105 3.24 10.89 4.60
N GLU A 106 3.31 11.64 3.49
CA GLU A 106 2.83 13.03 3.43
C GLU A 106 1.35 13.15 3.81
N GLU A 107 0.51 12.24 3.32
CA GLU A 107 -0.92 12.21 3.64
C GLU A 107 -1.16 11.85 5.11
N CYS A 108 -0.47 10.83 5.62
CA CYS A 108 -0.51 10.44 7.03
C CYS A 108 -0.16 11.61 7.95
N LEU A 109 0.89 12.38 7.62
CA LEU A 109 1.36 13.52 8.41
C LEU A 109 0.36 14.70 8.49
N LYS A 110 -0.68 14.73 7.65
CA LYS A 110 -1.73 15.76 7.75
C LYS A 110 -2.61 15.60 8.99
N THR A 111 -2.77 14.37 9.48
CA THR A 111 -3.67 14.05 10.62
C THR A 111 -2.98 13.25 11.72
N GLN A 112 -1.80 12.72 11.48
CA GLN A 112 -1.05 11.90 12.42
C GLN A 112 0.38 12.43 12.61
N LYS A 113 1.01 12.03 13.72
CA LYS A 113 2.42 12.35 14.03
C LYS A 113 3.17 11.08 14.46
N PRO A 114 3.34 10.09 13.56
CA PRO A 114 4.06 8.87 13.88
C PRO A 114 5.49 9.20 14.32
N LYS A 115 5.97 8.49 15.34
CA LYS A 115 7.35 8.57 15.82
C LYS A 115 8.28 7.68 15.00
N VAL A 116 7.72 6.68 14.31
CA VAL A 116 8.47 5.78 13.43
C VAL A 116 7.76 5.66 12.09
N VAL A 117 8.53 5.77 11.02
CA VAL A 117 8.10 5.36 9.68
C VAL A 117 8.94 4.16 9.27
N ILE A 118 8.29 3.08 8.86
CA ILE A 118 8.95 1.89 8.34
C ILE A 118 8.78 1.84 6.83
N LEU A 119 9.88 1.71 6.10
CA LEU A 119 9.87 1.43 4.67
C LEU A 119 10.27 -0.04 4.44
N GLU A 120 9.37 -0.80 3.83
CA GLU A 120 9.72 -2.13 3.31
C GLU A 120 10.66 -1.98 2.10
N THR A 121 11.81 -2.65 2.08
CA THR A 121 12.90 -2.32 1.15
C THR A 121 12.81 -2.99 -0.22
N ASP A 122 12.06 -4.06 -0.41
CA ASP A 122 11.95 -4.70 -1.74
C ASP A 122 11.31 -3.78 -2.78
N GLN A 123 10.48 -2.82 -2.34
CA GLN A 123 9.92 -1.79 -3.23
C GLN A 123 10.99 -0.97 -3.98
N LEU A 124 12.23 -0.89 -3.47
CA LEU A 124 13.37 -0.22 -4.15
C LEU A 124 13.83 -0.95 -5.42
N TYR A 125 13.27 -2.12 -5.70
CA TYR A 125 13.57 -2.93 -6.87
C TYR A 125 12.31 -3.27 -7.70
N THR A 126 11.14 -2.81 -7.27
CA THR A 126 9.89 -3.02 -8.00
C THR A 126 9.89 -2.19 -9.29
N ASN A 127 9.80 -2.84 -10.44
CA ASN A 127 9.71 -2.20 -11.77
C ASN A 127 10.78 -1.09 -11.95
N SER A 128 12.03 -1.39 -11.60
CA SER A 128 13.15 -0.43 -11.51
C SER A 128 13.66 0.12 -12.84
N ASN A 129 12.96 -0.10 -13.96
CA ASN A 129 13.29 0.54 -15.23
C ASN A 129 12.91 2.03 -15.21
N SER A 130 13.89 2.92 -15.38
CA SER A 130 13.68 4.37 -15.24
C SER A 130 12.58 4.95 -16.14
N ALA A 131 12.45 4.49 -17.39
CA ALA A 131 11.40 4.99 -18.29
C ALA A 131 10.01 4.58 -17.80
N GLN A 132 9.86 3.34 -17.33
CA GLN A 132 8.61 2.85 -16.73
C GLN A 132 8.30 3.58 -15.42
N VAL A 133 9.30 3.85 -14.59
CA VAL A 133 9.15 4.64 -13.35
C VAL A 133 8.65 6.04 -13.67
N ILE A 134 9.30 6.75 -14.60
CA ILE A 134 8.90 8.11 -15.01
C ILE A 134 7.48 8.10 -15.56
N ALA A 135 7.15 7.15 -16.45
CA ALA A 135 5.81 7.05 -17.01
C ALA A 135 4.74 6.77 -15.95
N ARG A 136 5.00 5.88 -14.98
CA ARG A 136 4.08 5.59 -13.87
C ARG A 136 3.94 6.79 -12.94
N ASP A 137 5.02 7.48 -12.61
CA ASP A 137 4.97 8.66 -11.75
C ASP A 137 4.25 9.82 -12.43
N ALA A 138 4.52 10.09 -13.72
CA ALA A 138 3.80 11.10 -14.48
C ALA A 138 2.30 10.79 -14.56
N ARG A 139 1.95 9.53 -14.85
CA ARG A 139 0.55 9.08 -14.83
C ARG A 139 -0.07 9.32 -13.46
N LYS A 140 0.58 8.90 -12.36
CA LYS A 140 0.04 9.10 -11.00
C LYS A 140 -0.08 10.56 -10.61
N GLN A 141 0.87 11.42 -10.99
CA GLN A 141 0.73 12.86 -10.77
C GLN A 141 -0.52 13.41 -11.48
N ILE A 142 -0.78 13.01 -12.73
CA ILE A 142 -1.99 13.43 -13.46
C ILE A 142 -3.26 12.91 -12.79
N LEU A 143 -3.29 11.62 -12.42
CA LEU A 143 -4.45 11.00 -11.74
C LEU A 143 -4.75 11.71 -10.42
N ASN A 144 -3.74 12.09 -9.65
CA ASN A 144 -3.90 12.74 -8.35
C ASN A 144 -4.40 14.19 -8.44
N GLN A 145 -4.22 14.88 -9.57
CA GLN A 145 -4.76 16.24 -9.74
C GLN A 145 -6.26 16.23 -10.08
N PHE A 146 -6.72 15.16 -10.72
CA PHE A 146 -8.11 15.01 -11.16
C PHE A 146 -8.64 13.65 -10.73
N SER A 147 -9.23 13.57 -9.53
CA SER A 147 -9.80 12.35 -8.96
C SER A 147 -10.77 11.64 -9.91
N VAL A 148 -11.43 12.36 -10.83
CA VAL A 148 -12.25 11.77 -11.89
C VAL A 148 -11.51 10.72 -12.72
N LEU A 149 -10.20 10.81 -12.89
CA LEU A 149 -9.44 9.86 -13.71
C LEU A 149 -9.24 8.53 -12.98
N GLU A 150 -9.03 8.56 -11.66
CA GLU A 150 -8.94 7.35 -10.83
C GLU A 150 -10.33 6.75 -10.58
N TYR A 151 -11.31 7.60 -10.30
CA TYR A 151 -12.66 7.20 -9.92
C TYR A 151 -13.68 7.33 -11.04
N HIS A 152 -13.25 7.27 -12.31
CA HIS A 152 -14.12 7.51 -13.46
C HIS A 152 -15.34 6.59 -13.43
N ASP A 153 -15.18 5.31 -13.10
CA ASP A 153 -16.29 4.35 -13.02
C ASP A 153 -17.40 4.68 -12.01
N ARG A 154 -17.18 5.62 -11.07
CA ARG A 154 -18.19 6.03 -10.08
C ARG A 154 -19.37 6.79 -10.70
N TRP A 155 -19.29 7.24 -11.95
CA TRP A 155 -20.47 7.78 -12.67
C TRP A 155 -21.61 6.76 -12.76
N LYS A 156 -21.31 5.46 -12.76
CA LYS A 156 -22.29 4.36 -12.81
C LYS A 156 -23.09 4.19 -11.51
N GLN A 157 -22.56 4.71 -10.40
CA GLN A 157 -23.15 4.61 -9.06
C GLN A 157 -23.39 6.01 -8.47
N PHE A 158 -23.52 7.01 -9.34
CA PHE A 158 -23.61 8.40 -8.94
C PHE A 158 -24.95 8.68 -8.24
N ASP A 159 -24.87 9.26 -7.05
CA ASP A 159 -26.00 9.81 -6.32
C ASP A 159 -25.71 11.27 -5.93
N PRO A 160 -26.46 12.25 -6.47
CA PRO A 160 -26.27 13.67 -6.16
C PRO A 160 -26.30 13.99 -4.66
N LYS A 161 -27.12 13.27 -3.87
CA LYS A 161 -27.29 13.54 -2.43
C LYS A 161 -26.05 13.18 -1.63
N THR A 162 -25.30 12.17 -2.06
CA THR A 162 -24.06 11.74 -1.41
C THR A 162 -22.84 12.41 -2.04
N ALA A 163 -22.86 12.71 -3.33
CA ALA A 163 -21.74 13.32 -4.06
C ALA A 163 -21.34 14.73 -3.58
N VAL A 164 -22.30 15.52 -3.07
CA VAL A 164 -22.03 16.88 -2.56
C VAL A 164 -21.62 16.94 -1.09
N LYS A 165 -21.62 15.79 -0.40
CA LYS A 165 -21.24 15.74 1.02
C LYS A 165 -19.74 15.96 1.21
N ARG A 166 -19.37 16.49 2.37
CA ARG A 166 -17.97 16.54 2.81
C ARG A 166 -17.44 15.12 3.00
N LYS A 167 -16.14 14.93 2.78
CA LYS A 167 -15.45 13.67 3.05
C LYS A 167 -15.54 13.37 4.55
N SER A 168 -15.87 12.13 4.89
CA SER A 168 -15.97 11.66 6.26
C SER A 168 -15.53 10.20 6.30
N TYR A 169 -14.23 9.98 6.50
CA TYR A 169 -13.67 8.64 6.57
C TYR A 169 -14.02 7.97 7.89
N SER A 170 -14.69 6.82 7.79
CA SER A 170 -15.22 6.07 8.94
C SER A 170 -14.95 4.57 8.85
N ALA A 171 -14.46 4.08 7.72
CA ALA A 171 -14.18 2.66 7.53
C ALA A 171 -12.93 2.26 8.32
N ARG A 172 -13.13 1.36 9.29
CA ARG A 172 -12.09 0.81 10.16
C ARG A 172 -11.77 -0.62 9.76
N PHE A 173 -10.48 -0.93 9.74
CA PHE A 173 -9.95 -2.25 9.41
C PHE A 173 -9.26 -2.82 10.64
N ALA A 174 -9.78 -3.93 11.17
CA ALA A 174 -9.25 -4.59 12.36
C ALA A 174 -7.80 -5.07 12.15
N SER A 175 -7.44 -5.44 10.92
CA SER A 175 -6.08 -5.86 10.53
C SER A 175 -5.10 -4.70 10.34
N LYS A 176 -5.56 -3.45 10.37
CA LYS A 176 -4.77 -2.21 10.21
C LYS A 176 -3.87 -2.23 8.97
N GLY A 177 -4.41 -2.64 7.83
CA GLY A 177 -3.67 -2.69 6.56
C GLY A 177 -2.96 -4.01 6.29
N GLN A 178 -2.96 -4.97 7.24
CA GLN A 178 -2.42 -6.30 6.97
C GLN A 178 -3.34 -7.08 6.03
N PHE A 179 -2.75 -7.77 5.05
CA PHE A 179 -3.42 -8.86 4.34
C PHE A 179 -3.29 -10.14 5.17
N VAL A 180 -4.42 -10.63 5.69
CA VAL A 180 -4.43 -11.74 6.64
C VAL A 180 -4.70 -13.06 5.92
N SER A 181 -3.63 -13.77 5.56
CA SER A 181 -3.72 -15.12 4.99
C SER A 181 -3.22 -16.19 5.95
N GLY A 182 -4.03 -17.22 6.19
CA GLY A 182 -3.63 -18.41 6.95
C GLY A 182 -2.97 -19.51 6.11
N ALA A 183 -2.89 -19.33 4.78
CA ALA A 183 -2.36 -20.32 3.86
C ALA A 183 -0.90 -20.66 4.17
N LYS A 184 -0.59 -21.97 4.20
CA LYS A 184 0.77 -22.50 4.40
C LYS A 184 1.20 -23.22 3.13
N VAL A 185 1.89 -22.51 2.26
CA VAL A 185 2.43 -23.06 1.02
C VAL A 185 3.96 -23.08 1.14
N PRO A 186 4.55 -24.26 1.42
CA PRO A 186 5.98 -24.40 1.64
C PRO A 186 6.80 -24.02 0.41
N TYR A 187 7.86 -23.23 0.58
CA TYR A 187 8.95 -23.20 -0.39
C TYR A 187 9.87 -24.41 -0.15
N ARG A 188 10.11 -25.19 -1.21
CA ARG A 188 10.91 -26.44 -1.18
C ARG A 188 12.22 -26.34 -1.96
N GLY A 189 12.56 -25.17 -2.48
CA GLY A 189 13.81 -24.98 -3.19
C GLY A 189 15.01 -24.88 -2.25
N LYS A 190 16.19 -24.68 -2.85
CA LYS A 190 17.45 -24.58 -2.11
C LYS A 190 17.59 -23.20 -1.48
N GLU A 191 18.45 -23.11 -0.48
CA GLU A 191 18.90 -21.82 0.05
C GLU A 191 19.48 -20.97 -1.10
N TYR A 192 18.94 -19.76 -1.25
CA TYR A 192 19.20 -18.86 -2.38
C TYR A 192 20.11 -17.70 -1.98
N ILE A 193 20.07 -17.30 -0.70
CA ILE A 193 20.92 -16.20 -0.23
C ILE A 193 22.32 -16.74 -0.02
N LYS A 194 23.23 -16.29 -0.88
CA LYS A 194 24.67 -16.55 -0.76
C LYS A 194 25.40 -15.25 -0.54
N LYS A 195 26.23 -15.22 0.51
CA LYS A 195 27.08 -14.06 0.83
C LYS A 195 27.94 -13.69 -0.38
N THR A 196 27.98 -12.41 -0.70
CA THR A 196 28.76 -11.87 -1.82
C THR A 196 29.25 -10.45 -1.52
N LYS A 197 30.28 -10.02 -2.25
CA LYS A 197 30.76 -8.62 -2.25
C LYS A 197 30.04 -7.75 -3.29
N LYS A 198 29.23 -8.35 -4.17
CA LYS A 198 28.46 -7.63 -5.20
C LYS A 198 27.41 -6.73 -4.55
N ARG A 199 27.13 -5.60 -5.19
CA ARG A 199 26.00 -4.70 -4.88
C ARG A 199 25.10 -4.67 -6.09
N ASP A 200 23.80 -4.76 -5.88
CA ASP A 200 22.83 -4.48 -6.93
C ASP A 200 22.60 -2.96 -7.03
N GLN A 201 22.19 -2.47 -8.19
CA GLN A 201 21.96 -1.04 -8.36
C GLN A 201 20.54 -0.68 -7.91
N ILE A 202 20.43 0.23 -6.93
CA ILE A 202 19.16 0.90 -6.63
C ILE A 202 18.94 1.97 -7.72
N ASN A 203 17.74 2.01 -8.31
CA ASN A 203 17.43 3.03 -9.32
C ASN A 203 17.68 4.44 -8.72
N PRO A 204 18.44 5.33 -9.40
CA PRO A 204 18.72 6.68 -8.89
C PRO A 204 17.49 7.52 -8.57
N LEU A 205 16.37 7.34 -9.28
CA LEU A 205 15.09 8.01 -8.98
C LEU A 205 14.52 7.53 -7.64
N PHE A 206 14.70 6.25 -7.32
CA PHE A 206 14.28 5.70 -6.04
C PHE A 206 15.20 6.16 -4.91
N VAL A 207 16.51 6.29 -5.15
CA VAL A 207 17.44 6.89 -4.17
C VAL A 207 17.01 8.31 -3.82
N ARG A 208 16.68 9.15 -4.81
CA ARG A 208 16.18 10.51 -4.58
C ARG A 208 14.89 10.51 -3.73
N LYS A 209 13.96 9.59 -4.00
CA LYS A 209 12.73 9.46 -3.21
C LYS A 209 12.97 8.91 -1.81
N LEU A 210 13.98 8.09 -1.63
CA LEU A 210 14.40 7.62 -0.31
C LEU A 210 15.04 8.74 0.51
N ASP A 211 15.84 9.60 -0.13
CA ASP A 211 16.39 10.81 0.49
C ASP A 211 15.27 11.78 0.92
N GLU A 212 14.27 11.99 0.05
CA GLU A 212 13.07 12.78 0.33
C GLU A 212 12.28 12.20 1.51
N LEU A 213 12.07 10.88 1.54
CA LEU A 213 11.39 10.21 2.66
C LEU A 213 12.16 10.40 3.98
N ASN A 214 13.47 10.21 3.97
CA ASN A 214 14.31 10.38 5.16
C ASN A 214 14.24 11.83 5.67
N ALA A 215 14.34 12.82 4.78
CA ALA A 215 14.20 14.23 5.12
C ALA A 215 12.81 14.56 5.68
N LEU A 216 11.75 14.01 5.07
CA LEU A 216 10.37 14.17 5.51
C LEU A 216 10.17 13.62 6.92
N CYS A 217 10.69 12.43 7.21
CA CYS A 217 10.63 11.83 8.55
C CYS A 217 11.36 12.72 9.58
N LYS A 218 12.60 13.11 9.30
CA LYS A 218 13.40 13.98 10.18
C LYS A 218 12.71 15.31 10.48
N LYS A 219 12.18 15.97 9.45
CA LYS A 219 11.47 17.26 9.58
C LYS A 219 10.26 17.17 10.53
N ASN A 220 9.62 16.01 10.59
CA ASN A 220 8.42 15.79 11.41
C ASN A 220 8.71 15.04 12.72
N GLY A 221 9.98 14.90 13.11
CA GLY A 221 10.37 14.23 14.35
C GLY A 221 10.09 12.72 14.35
N ALA A 222 10.05 12.09 13.18
CA ALA A 222 9.91 10.65 13.01
C ALA A 222 11.27 10.01 12.65
N GLN A 223 11.54 8.82 13.18
CA GLN A 223 12.66 8.00 12.75
C GLN A 223 12.25 7.12 11.57
N LEU A 224 13.00 7.20 10.46
CA LEU A 224 12.87 6.24 9.38
C LEU A 224 13.63 4.94 9.75
N ILE A 225 13.00 3.80 9.54
CA ILE A 225 13.61 2.46 9.66
C ILE A 225 13.39 1.73 8.33
N LEU A 226 14.45 1.16 7.78
CA LEU A 226 14.38 0.28 6.61
C LEU A 226 14.23 -1.16 7.09
N VAL A 227 13.30 -1.91 6.50
CA VAL A 227 13.10 -3.32 6.85
C VAL A 227 12.96 -4.14 5.58
N GLN A 228 13.77 -5.19 5.45
CA GLN A 228 13.51 -6.24 4.48
C GLN A 228 12.77 -7.37 5.18
N VAL A 229 11.58 -7.73 4.67
CA VAL A 229 10.91 -8.97 5.09
C VAL A 229 11.41 -10.16 4.25
N PRO A 230 11.39 -11.40 4.76
CA PRO A 230 11.86 -12.55 3.99
C PRO A 230 11.13 -12.72 2.65
N SER A 231 11.87 -12.74 1.54
CA SER A 231 11.31 -12.96 0.20
C SER A 231 12.25 -13.81 -0.65
N GLN A 232 11.75 -14.97 -1.07
CA GLN A 232 12.48 -15.95 -1.85
C GLN A 232 12.65 -15.54 -3.32
N THR A 233 11.75 -14.70 -3.83
CA THR A 233 11.58 -14.44 -5.27
C THR A 233 12.22 -13.13 -5.70
N THR A 234 12.32 -12.16 -4.80
CA THR A 234 12.77 -10.81 -5.16
C THR A 234 14.07 -10.43 -4.45
N TRP A 235 14.27 -10.80 -3.19
CA TRP A 235 15.43 -10.33 -2.44
C TRP A 235 16.74 -11.08 -2.75
N THR A 236 17.88 -10.40 -2.66
CA THR A 236 19.21 -11.03 -2.80
C THR A 236 20.24 -10.40 -1.87
N TYR A 237 21.35 -11.10 -1.63
CA TYR A 237 22.46 -10.55 -0.84
C TYR A 237 23.10 -9.31 -1.49
N ALA A 238 23.04 -9.18 -2.83
CA ALA A 238 23.54 -7.99 -3.51
C ALA A 238 22.64 -6.76 -3.27
N ARG A 239 21.31 -6.98 -3.19
CA ARG A 239 20.34 -5.94 -2.78
C ARG A 239 20.54 -5.55 -1.31
N HIS A 240 20.70 -6.55 -0.43
CA HIS A 240 21.10 -6.32 0.97
C HIS A 240 22.30 -5.38 1.06
N ASN A 241 23.40 -5.71 0.36
CA ASN A 241 24.61 -4.90 0.42
C ASN A 241 24.36 -3.45 -0.03
N ALA A 242 23.62 -3.24 -1.12
CA ALA A 242 23.33 -1.92 -1.65
C ALA A 242 22.48 -1.07 -0.70
N VAL A 243 21.41 -1.67 -0.15
CA VAL A 243 20.54 -0.99 0.82
C VAL A 243 21.26 -0.74 2.14
N ASN A 244 22.10 -1.67 2.60
CA ASN A 244 22.93 -1.50 3.79
C ASN A 244 23.97 -0.38 3.61
N ASP A 245 24.62 -0.30 2.44
CA ASP A 245 25.56 0.78 2.12
C ASP A 245 24.84 2.15 2.15
N TYR A 246 23.64 2.24 1.57
CA TYR A 246 22.80 3.44 1.65
C TYR A 246 22.39 3.79 3.10
N ALA A 247 21.91 2.80 3.84
CA ALA A 247 21.43 2.96 5.21
C ALA A 247 22.52 3.49 6.14
N LYS A 248 23.72 2.87 6.08
CA LYS A 248 24.89 3.30 6.84
C LYS A 248 25.34 4.71 6.50
N LYS A 249 25.43 5.04 5.20
CA LYS A 249 25.80 6.37 4.73
C LYS A 249 24.88 7.46 5.31
N ASN A 250 23.60 7.15 5.48
CA ASN A 250 22.58 8.11 5.91
C ASN A 250 22.21 8.02 7.40
N GLY A 251 22.85 7.13 8.17
CA GLY A 251 22.54 6.89 9.58
C GLY A 251 21.13 6.33 9.81
N ILE A 252 20.61 5.55 8.88
CA ILE A 252 19.26 4.96 8.95
C ILE A 252 19.39 3.50 9.42
N PRO A 253 18.64 3.05 10.45
CA PRO A 253 18.59 1.64 10.80
C PRO A 253 18.06 0.78 9.66
N PHE A 254 18.73 -0.35 9.41
CA PHE A 254 18.29 -1.34 8.43
C PHE A 254 18.20 -2.73 9.07
N LEU A 255 17.00 -3.29 9.06
CA LEU A 255 16.70 -4.63 9.57
C LEU A 255 16.45 -5.58 8.39
N ASP A 256 17.48 -6.30 7.97
CA ASP A 256 17.31 -7.36 6.98
C ASP A 256 16.91 -8.67 7.66
N LEU A 257 15.60 -8.95 7.65
CA LEU A 257 15.05 -10.12 8.32
C LEU A 257 15.21 -11.40 7.51
N ASP A 258 15.55 -11.27 6.23
CA ASP A 258 15.88 -12.39 5.37
C ASP A 258 17.22 -13.02 5.76
N LEU A 259 18.18 -12.20 6.20
CA LEU A 259 19.43 -12.65 6.82
C LEU A 259 19.28 -13.10 8.27
N LYS A 260 18.17 -12.77 8.93
CA LYS A 260 17.88 -13.10 10.34
C LYS A 260 16.84 -14.19 10.52
N ARG A 261 16.50 -14.95 9.46
CA ARG A 261 15.45 -16.00 9.51
C ARG A 261 15.61 -16.97 10.68
N LYS A 262 16.84 -17.41 10.99
CA LYS A 262 17.11 -18.30 12.14
C LYS A 262 16.82 -17.61 13.48
N GLU A 263 17.22 -16.35 13.63
CA GLU A 263 17.05 -15.55 14.85
C GLU A 263 15.57 -15.30 15.15
N ILE A 264 14.76 -15.03 14.12
CA ILE A 264 13.31 -14.77 14.27
C ILE A 264 12.46 -16.06 14.24
N GLY A 265 13.10 -17.23 14.15
CA GLY A 265 12.41 -18.53 14.05
C GLY A 265 11.58 -18.70 12.76
N PHE A 266 11.93 -18.01 11.69
CA PHE A 266 11.23 -18.07 10.40
C PHE A 266 11.54 -19.39 9.67
N SER A 267 10.53 -19.95 9.01
CA SER A 267 10.60 -21.18 8.25
C SER A 267 9.83 -21.10 6.95
N TRP A 268 10.54 -21.30 5.83
CA TRP A 268 9.96 -21.44 4.50
C TRP A 268 8.93 -22.58 4.39
N LYS A 269 8.89 -23.51 5.34
CA LYS A 269 7.90 -24.59 5.37
C LYS A 269 6.53 -24.14 5.88
N THR A 270 6.46 -23.08 6.67
CA THR A 270 5.23 -22.72 7.40
C THR A 270 4.81 -21.26 7.24
N ASP A 271 5.71 -20.38 6.79
CA ASP A 271 5.54 -18.93 6.96
C ASP A 271 5.29 -18.19 5.64
N SER A 272 5.01 -18.91 4.55
CA SER A 272 4.63 -18.35 3.26
C SER A 272 3.25 -18.81 2.82
N ARG A 273 2.52 -17.93 2.14
CA ARG A 273 1.21 -18.21 1.54
C ARG A 273 1.29 -18.68 0.08
N ASP A 274 2.44 -18.58 -0.57
CA ASP A 274 2.61 -18.77 -2.02
C ASP A 274 4.03 -19.21 -2.41
N ALA A 275 4.57 -20.18 -1.68
CA ALA A 275 5.86 -20.81 -1.99
C ALA A 275 7.05 -19.83 -2.03
N GLY A 276 7.03 -18.82 -1.17
CA GLY A 276 8.17 -17.96 -0.86
C GLY A 276 8.08 -16.53 -1.38
N ASN A 277 7.03 -16.19 -2.15
CA ASN A 277 6.89 -14.84 -2.70
C ASN A 277 6.37 -13.84 -1.64
N HIS A 278 5.41 -14.24 -0.82
CA HIS A 278 4.85 -13.45 0.26
C HIS A 278 4.70 -14.28 1.53
N LEU A 279 4.77 -13.58 2.66
CA LEU A 279 4.52 -14.15 3.97
C LEU A 279 3.01 -14.40 4.18
N ASN A 280 2.71 -15.38 5.01
CA ASN A 280 1.39 -15.54 5.61
C ASN A 280 1.36 -14.87 7.00
N CYS A 281 0.24 -14.96 7.71
CA CYS A 281 0.10 -14.32 9.03
C CYS A 281 1.09 -14.85 10.09
N TYR A 282 1.54 -16.11 9.98
CA TYR A 282 2.52 -16.70 10.89
C TYR A 282 3.92 -16.12 10.69
N GLY A 283 4.35 -15.95 9.43
CA GLY A 283 5.58 -15.22 9.09
C GLY A 283 5.50 -13.76 9.52
N ALA A 284 4.37 -13.10 9.23
CA ALA A 284 4.14 -11.71 9.57
C ALA A 284 4.24 -11.44 11.08
N LYS A 285 3.73 -12.37 11.89
CA LYS A 285 3.88 -12.33 13.35
C LYS A 285 5.34 -12.31 13.76
N LYS A 286 6.18 -13.21 13.23
CA LYS A 286 7.60 -13.31 13.60
C LYS A 286 8.37 -12.04 13.25
N VAL A 287 8.13 -11.50 12.05
CA VAL A 287 8.65 -10.20 11.62
C VAL A 287 8.22 -9.10 12.58
N SER A 288 6.93 -9.04 12.92
CA SER A 288 6.36 -7.99 13.76
C SER A 288 6.85 -8.02 15.19
N LEU A 289 7.06 -9.21 15.75
CA LEU A 289 7.68 -9.38 17.07
C LEU A 289 9.13 -8.86 17.05
N TYR A 290 9.92 -9.25 16.06
CA TYR A 290 11.30 -8.78 15.98
C TYR A 290 11.39 -7.25 15.81
N VAL A 291 10.61 -6.69 14.89
CA VAL A 291 10.61 -5.24 14.61
C VAL A 291 10.01 -4.46 15.77
N GLY A 292 8.93 -4.94 16.39
CA GLY A 292 8.34 -4.30 17.55
C GLY A 292 9.28 -4.27 18.76
N GLN A 293 10.03 -5.35 18.98
CA GLN A 293 11.08 -5.38 19.99
C GLN A 293 12.22 -4.39 19.67
N TYR A 294 12.65 -4.31 18.41
CA TYR A 294 13.64 -3.33 17.98
C TYR A 294 13.16 -1.91 18.28
N ILE A 295 11.92 -1.56 17.89
CA ILE A 295 11.34 -0.24 18.15
C ILE A 295 11.28 0.05 19.64
N LYS A 296 10.74 -0.88 20.45
CA LYS A 296 10.66 -0.71 21.92
C LYS A 296 12.02 -0.43 22.56
N ASN A 297 13.10 -0.97 22.03
CA ASN A 297 14.45 -0.78 22.55
C ASN A 297 15.11 0.53 22.11
N HIS A 298 14.66 1.15 21.01
CA HIS A 298 15.34 2.30 20.39
C HIS A 298 14.47 3.56 20.33
N VAL A 299 13.16 3.43 20.53
CA VAL A 299 12.19 4.52 20.46
C VAL A 299 11.26 4.42 21.66
N GLN A 300 11.13 5.52 22.39
CA GLN A 300 10.25 5.58 23.54
C GLN A 300 8.80 5.73 23.08
N LEU A 301 8.06 4.62 23.11
CA LEU A 301 6.62 4.58 22.85
C LEU A 301 5.90 4.09 24.11
N GLU A 302 4.79 4.76 24.43
CA GLU A 302 3.91 4.36 25.53
C GLU A 302 3.14 3.07 25.18
N ASP A 303 2.95 2.21 26.17
CA ASP A 303 1.99 1.10 26.10
C ASP A 303 0.58 1.61 26.37
N LYS A 304 -0.24 1.68 25.31
CA LYS A 304 -1.55 2.32 25.34
C LYS A 304 -2.69 1.34 25.56
N ARG A 305 -2.41 0.06 25.83
CA ARG A 305 -3.45 -0.98 25.95
C ARG A 305 -4.46 -0.75 27.07
N GLN A 306 -4.03 -0.05 28.13
CA GLN A 306 -4.87 0.33 29.27
C GLN A 306 -5.44 1.76 29.15
N ASN A 307 -5.11 2.48 28.08
CA ASN A 307 -5.60 3.83 27.85
C ASN A 307 -6.98 3.77 27.19
N ALA A 308 -8.00 4.34 27.85
CA ALA A 308 -9.39 4.32 27.39
C ALA A 308 -9.58 4.94 26.00
N ALA A 309 -8.77 5.94 25.62
CA ALA A 309 -8.82 6.54 24.28
C ALA A 309 -8.42 5.56 23.16
N TYR A 310 -7.77 4.44 23.51
CA TYR A 310 -7.32 3.41 22.59
C TYR A 310 -8.10 2.10 22.74
N ALA A 311 -9.20 2.07 23.49
CA ALA A 311 -10.00 0.87 23.71
C ALA A 311 -10.43 0.18 22.40
N GLY A 312 -10.70 0.96 21.34
CA GLY A 312 -11.03 0.41 20.01
C GLY A 312 -9.93 -0.48 19.42
N TRP A 313 -8.66 -0.30 19.79
CA TRP A 313 -7.58 -1.20 19.36
C TRP A 313 -7.66 -2.58 20.01
N ASN A 314 -8.20 -2.67 21.23
CA ASN A 314 -8.47 -3.96 21.88
C ASN A 314 -9.65 -4.69 21.22
N ASP A 315 -10.67 -3.94 20.78
CA ASP A 315 -11.80 -4.48 20.01
C ASP A 315 -11.35 -4.97 18.63
N ASP A 316 -10.52 -4.18 17.95
CA ASP A 316 -9.89 -4.54 16.68
C ASP A 316 -9.02 -5.80 16.83
N TYR A 317 -8.21 -5.90 17.89
CA TYR A 317 -7.42 -7.10 18.18
C TYR A 317 -8.32 -8.33 18.41
N THR A 318 -9.42 -8.18 19.13
CA THR A 318 -10.40 -9.26 19.35
C THR A 318 -10.99 -9.74 18.02
N THR A 319 -11.37 -8.80 17.16
CA THR A 319 -11.89 -9.06 15.81
C THR A 319 -10.83 -9.74 14.93
N TYR A 320 -9.59 -9.26 14.99
CA TYR A 320 -8.46 -9.85 14.27
C TYR A 320 -8.20 -11.31 14.66
N ILE A 321 -8.23 -11.63 15.96
CA ILE A 321 -8.06 -13.01 16.45
C ILE A 321 -9.20 -13.91 15.98
N LYS A 322 -10.44 -13.40 15.92
CA LYS A 322 -11.57 -14.14 15.37
C LYS A 322 -11.33 -14.48 13.88
N HIS A 323 -10.95 -13.49 13.07
CA HIS A 323 -10.64 -13.68 11.65
C HIS A 323 -9.49 -14.67 11.42
N LEU A 324 -8.45 -14.67 12.26
CA LEU A 324 -7.37 -15.64 12.18
C LEU A 324 -7.84 -17.08 12.44
N LYS A 325 -8.76 -17.29 13.38
CA LYS A 325 -9.31 -18.62 13.71
C LYS A 325 -10.20 -19.17 12.58
N GLU A 326 -10.87 -18.29 11.86
CA GLU A 326 -11.77 -18.64 10.75
C GLU A 326 -11.03 -18.94 9.43
N GLY A 327 -9.69 -18.94 9.43
CA GLY A 327 -8.86 -19.41 8.32
C GLY A 327 -8.10 -18.33 7.55
N GLY A 328 -8.34 -17.04 7.85
CA GLY A 328 -7.83 -15.93 7.04
C GLY A 328 -8.49 -15.87 5.66
N ASP A 329 -8.65 -14.67 5.12
CA ASP A 329 -9.42 -14.34 3.91
C ASP A 329 -10.95 -14.61 3.98
N VAL A 330 -11.66 -13.78 4.78
CA VAL A 330 -13.06 -13.38 4.51
C VAL A 330 -13.19 -11.85 4.54
N GLU A 331 -12.34 -11.11 3.82
CA GLU A 331 -12.72 -9.75 3.36
C GLU A 331 -13.56 -9.81 2.07
N LYS A 332 -14.27 -10.93 1.86
CA LYS A 332 -15.48 -10.97 1.05
C LYS A 332 -16.69 -11.13 1.98
N ARG A 333 -17.16 -10.07 2.64
CA ARG A 333 -18.56 -9.95 3.10
C ARG A 333 -18.89 -8.54 3.61
N LYS A 334 -19.79 -7.91 2.84
CA LYS A 334 -20.84 -6.93 3.20
C LYS A 334 -20.55 -6.04 4.41
N GLY A 335 -20.36 -4.74 4.14
CA GLY A 335 -20.46 -3.68 5.14
C GLY A 335 -21.76 -3.76 5.95
N PRO A 336 -21.81 -3.08 7.10
CA PRO A 336 -22.92 -3.20 8.04
C PRO A 336 -24.25 -2.92 7.34
N THR A 337 -25.16 -3.90 7.40
CA THR A 337 -26.55 -3.78 6.96
C THR A 337 -27.20 -2.60 7.67
N ALA A 338 -27.46 -1.53 6.93
CA ALA A 338 -28.39 -0.50 7.34
C ALA A 338 -29.80 -1.11 7.35
N GLY A 339 -30.46 -1.02 8.52
CA GLY A 339 -31.91 -0.98 8.69
C GLY A 339 -32.72 -2.15 8.13
N GLN A 340 -33.25 -2.97 9.03
CA GLN A 340 -34.45 -3.76 8.76
C GLN A 340 -35.55 -2.84 8.21
N ASN A 341 -36.05 -3.12 7.01
CA ASN A 341 -37.38 -2.75 6.58
C ASN A 341 -37.92 -3.88 5.70
N ASN A 342 -38.99 -4.50 6.19
CA ASN A 342 -39.72 -5.57 5.54
C ASN A 342 -40.50 -5.02 4.34
N ASN A 343 -40.31 -5.61 3.16
CA ASN A 343 -41.38 -5.97 2.21
C ASN A 343 -40.77 -6.67 0.96
N PRO A 344 -41.30 -7.82 0.52
CA PRO A 344 -40.76 -8.55 -0.63
C PRO A 344 -41.35 -8.02 -1.94
N VAL A 345 -40.49 -7.73 -2.92
CA VAL A 345 -40.88 -7.59 -4.33
C VAL A 345 -40.11 -8.66 -5.12
N PRO A 346 -40.78 -9.59 -5.82
CA PRO A 346 -40.11 -10.62 -6.60
C PRO A 346 -39.60 -10.02 -7.91
N ASN A 347 -38.34 -10.28 -8.26
CA ASN A 347 -37.79 -9.89 -9.55
C ASN A 347 -37.36 -11.14 -10.31
N ASP A 348 -38.28 -11.64 -11.14
CA ASP A 348 -38.00 -12.56 -12.22
C ASP A 348 -37.20 -11.85 -13.31
N ARG A 349 -36.00 -12.35 -13.64
CA ARG A 349 -35.46 -12.36 -15.01
C ARG A 349 -34.24 -13.29 -15.16
N PRO A 350 -34.05 -13.91 -16.34
CA PRO A 350 -33.27 -15.13 -16.52
C PRO A 350 -31.76 -14.89 -16.68
N LYS A 351 -30.99 -15.90 -16.27
CA LYS A 351 -29.54 -16.02 -16.49
C LYS A 351 -29.23 -16.02 -18.00
N LYS A 352 -28.34 -15.13 -18.44
CA LYS A 352 -27.68 -15.23 -19.75
C LYS A 352 -26.37 -15.99 -19.61
N GLU A 353 -26.26 -17.09 -20.34
CA GLU A 353 -25.04 -17.88 -20.54
C GLU A 353 -23.98 -17.06 -21.29
N GLN A 354 -22.72 -17.22 -20.89
CA GLN A 354 -21.56 -16.75 -21.66
C GLN A 354 -21.02 -17.92 -22.51
N PRO A 355 -20.68 -17.71 -23.80
CA PRO A 355 -20.08 -18.76 -24.60
C PRO A 355 -18.58 -18.90 -24.32
N HIS A 356 -18.17 -20.14 -24.06
CA HIS A 356 -16.79 -20.62 -24.06
C HIS A 356 -16.16 -20.53 -25.46
N THR A 357 -14.94 -20.01 -25.57
CA THR A 357 -13.94 -20.44 -26.58
C THR A 357 -12.52 -20.02 -26.15
N GLY A 358 -11.56 -20.94 -26.31
CA GLY A 358 -10.13 -20.62 -26.42
C GLY A 358 -9.21 -21.28 -25.39
N ASP A 359 -8.68 -22.46 -25.72
CA ASP A 359 -7.65 -23.20 -24.97
C ASP A 359 -6.28 -22.48 -24.91
N PRO A 360 -5.41 -22.83 -23.92
CA PRO A 360 -4.20 -22.08 -23.61
C PRO A 360 -2.97 -22.47 -24.45
N TYR A 361 -2.17 -21.45 -24.80
CA TYR A 361 -0.90 -21.52 -25.51
C TYR A 361 0.22 -22.18 -24.67
N ASN A 362 0.91 -23.18 -25.24
CA ASN A 362 2.01 -23.95 -24.67
C ASN A 362 3.36 -23.57 -25.35
N PRO A 363 4.35 -23.00 -24.64
CA PRO A 363 5.62 -22.62 -25.25
C PRO A 363 6.73 -23.63 -24.91
N SER A 364 6.92 -24.63 -25.76
CA SER A 364 8.15 -25.42 -25.79
C SER A 364 8.25 -26.21 -27.09
N VAL A 365 9.13 -25.82 -28.01
CA VAL A 365 10.09 -26.65 -28.76
C VAL A 365 10.96 -25.71 -29.62
N GLN A 366 12.28 -25.81 -29.42
CA GLN A 366 13.34 -25.25 -30.28
C GLN A 366 13.61 -26.15 -31.49
N ALA A 367 13.99 -25.56 -32.63
CA ALA A 367 15.00 -26.04 -33.60
C ALA A 367 15.10 -24.98 -34.72
N VAL A 368 16.19 -24.20 -34.87
CA VAL A 368 17.50 -24.49 -35.46
C VAL A 368 17.49 -24.79 -36.98
N SER A 369 18.08 -23.84 -37.71
CA SER A 369 18.86 -23.91 -38.96
C SER A 369 18.18 -24.05 -40.34
N LYS A 370 18.43 -23.01 -41.17
CA LYS A 370 19.02 -22.94 -42.53
C LYS A 370 18.45 -21.65 -43.15
N GLN A 371 19.20 -20.63 -43.59
CA GLN A 371 20.52 -20.52 -44.21
C GLN A 371 21.38 -19.43 -43.58
#